data_AF-A0AA36HY74-F1
#
_entry.id   AF-A0AA36HY74-F1
#
_cell.length_a   1.000
_cell.length_b   1.000
_cell.length_c   1.000
_cell.angle_alpha   90.00
_cell.angle_beta   90.00
_cell.angle_gamma   90.00
#
_symmetry.space_group_name_H-M   'P 1'
#
loop_
_entity.id
_entity.type
_entity.pdbx_description
1 polymer ?
#
loop_
_entity_poly.entity_id
_entity_poly.type
_entity_poly.pdbx_seq_one_letter_code
_entity_poly.pdbx_strand_id
1 'polypeptide(L)'
;MDKLAPVLGGLGGLWAAYNIVPVMYRWELIPGVASEEWWARAKTIKYDHYSEGIIYSPYDTGDPIREMPEQCKGKMLLRQKRGGWKLQSEMEE
;
A
#
# COMPACT_ATOMS: atom_id res chain seq x y z
N MET A 1 19.58 -15.80 47.39
CA MET A 1 19.81 -15.78 45.92
C MET A 1 18.50 -15.90 45.14
N ASP A 2 17.46 -16.52 45.70
CA ASP A 2 16.19 -16.83 45.01
C ASP A 2 15.38 -15.63 44.52
N LYS A 3 15.61 -14.43 45.06
CA LYS A 3 14.95 -13.19 44.61
C LYS A 3 15.70 -12.46 43.49
N LEU A 4 16.95 -12.83 43.21
CA LEU A 4 17.77 -12.13 42.21
C LEU A 4 17.36 -12.53 40.78
N ALA A 5 17.07 -13.81 40.56
CA ALA A 5 16.62 -14.34 39.28
C ALA A 5 15.31 -13.72 38.76
N PRO A 6 14.23 -13.61 39.55
CA PRO A 6 13.00 -12.95 39.08
C PRO A 6 13.19 -11.44 38.85
N VAL A 7 14.07 -10.78 39.62
CA VAL A 7 14.39 -9.36 39.40
C VAL A 7 15.13 -9.17 38.08
N LEU A 8 16.16 -9.97 37.80
CA LEU A 8 16.89 -9.92 36.54
C LEU A 8 16.02 -10.30 35.34
N GLY A 9 15.14 -11.30 35.51
CA GLY A 9 14.16 -11.67 34.49
C GLY A 9 13.15 -10.54 34.21
N GLY A 10 12.65 -9.89 35.25
CA GLY A 10 11.75 -8.73 35.12
C GLY A 10 12.41 -7.55 34.42
N LEU A 11 13.64 -7.21 34.80
CA LEU A 11 14.42 -6.15 34.15
C LEU A 11 14.72 -6.47 32.68
N GLY A 12 15.08 -7.72 32.39
CA GLY A 12 15.31 -8.19 31.02
C GLY A 12 14.04 -8.13 30.16
N GLY A 13 12.89 -8.54 30.71
CA GLY A 13 11.60 -8.47 30.03
C GLY A 13 11.18 -7.02 29.74
N LEU A 14 11.35 -6.11 30.70
CA LEU A 14 11.09 -4.68 30.49
C LEU A 14 12.01 -4.08 29.43
N TRP A 15 13.30 -4.44 29.44
CA TRP A 15 14.24 -3.98 28.43
C TRP A 15 13.87 -4.49 27.03
N ALA A 16 13.49 -5.76 26.91
CA ALA A 16 13.02 -6.31 25.64
C ALA A 16 11.74 -5.60 25.15
N ALA A 17 10.76 -5.42 26.02
CA ALA A 17 9.52 -4.71 25.69
C ALA A 17 9.78 -3.26 25.25
N TYR A 18 10.67 -2.55 25.94
CA TYR A 18 11.07 -1.18 25.60
C TYR A 18 11.63 -1.05 24.18
N ASN A 19 12.33 -2.08 23.67
CA ASN A 19 12.88 -2.07 22.32
C ASN A 19 11.89 -2.59 21.28
N ILE A 20 11.08 -3.60 21.60
CA ILE A 20 10.20 -4.28 20.63
C ILE A 20 8.90 -3.50 20.41
N VAL A 21 8.29 -2.97 21.48
CA VAL A 21 6.97 -2.29 21.38
C VAL A 21 6.99 -1.09 20.43
N PRO A 22 8.01 -0.21 20.42
CA PRO A 22 8.07 0.90 19.46
C PRO A 22 8.18 0.44 18.00
N VAL A 23 8.89 -0.67 17.74
CA VAL A 23 9.00 -1.25 16.39
C VAL A 23 7.64 -1.79 15.95
N MET A 24 6.98 -2.57 16.82
CA MET A 24 5.63 -3.07 16.55
C MET A 24 4.64 -1.95 16.31
N TYR A 25 4.73 -0.85 17.06
CA TYR A 25 3.89 0.33 16.88
C TYR A 25 4.08 0.97 15.50
N ARG A 26 5.33 1.26 15.09
CA ARG A 26 5.59 1.84 13.75
C ARG A 26 5.24 0.90 12.60
N TRP A 27 5.35 -0.40 12.82
CA TRP A 27 5.05 -1.42 11.80
C TRP A 27 3.58 -1.86 11.82
N GLU A 28 2.72 -1.23 12.62
CA GLU A 28 1.28 -1.54 12.72
C GLU A 28 1.00 -2.99 13.14
N LEU A 29 1.89 -3.58 13.94
CA LEU A 29 1.78 -4.97 14.42
C LEU A 29 0.96 -5.07 15.71
N ILE A 30 0.52 -3.94 16.29
CA ILE A 30 -0.31 -3.91 17.50
C ILE A 30 -1.78 -3.82 17.06
N PRO A 31 -2.59 -4.87 17.25
CA PRO A 31 -3.98 -4.86 16.81
C PRO A 31 -4.78 -3.74 17.48
N GLY A 32 -5.56 -3.01 16.68
CA GLY A 32 -6.42 -1.93 17.17
C GLY A 32 -5.70 -0.63 17.50
N VAL A 33 -4.38 -0.54 17.28
CA VAL A 33 -3.59 0.68 17.47
C VAL A 33 -2.96 1.07 16.14
N ALA A 34 -3.18 2.31 15.71
CA ALA A 34 -2.56 2.86 14.50
C ALA A 34 -1.52 3.91 14.86
N SER A 35 -0.35 3.84 14.23
CA SER A 35 0.68 4.86 14.44
C SER A 35 0.35 6.20 13.78
N GLU A 36 1.04 7.26 14.18
CA GLU A 36 0.93 8.57 13.53
C GLU A 36 1.28 8.50 12.04
N GLU A 37 2.26 7.66 11.66
CA GLU A 37 2.66 7.45 10.27
C GLU A 37 1.56 6.73 9.47
N TRP A 38 0.81 5.83 10.10
CA TRP A 38 -0.37 5.23 9.49
C TRP A 38 -1.46 6.27 9.24
N TRP A 39 -1.78 7.12 10.23
CA TRP A 39 -2.76 8.18 10.05
C TRP A 39 -2.35 9.20 8.98
N ALA A 40 -1.06 9.54 8.90
CA ALA A 40 -0.53 10.40 7.85
C ALA A 40 -0.73 9.78 6.45
N ARG A 41 -0.45 8.48 6.28
CA ARG A 41 -0.69 7.76 5.02
C ARG A 41 -2.18 7.64 4.72
N ALA A 42 -3.00 7.28 5.70
CA ALA A 42 -4.45 7.14 5.54
C ALA A 42 -5.11 8.43 5.06
N LYS A 43 -4.65 9.61 5.53
CA LYS A 43 -5.12 10.92 5.06
C LYS A 43 -4.82 11.19 3.58
N THR A 44 -3.82 10.53 3.01
CA THR A 44 -3.51 10.66 1.57
C THR A 44 -4.35 9.72 0.70
N ILE A 45 -5.03 8.73 1.29
CA ILE A 45 -5.88 7.81 0.55
C ILE A 45 -7.19 8.53 0.20
N LYS A 46 -7.42 8.73 -1.10
CA LYS A 46 -8.66 9.29 -1.63
C LYS A 46 -9.73 8.21 -1.77
N TYR A 47 -10.52 8.01 -0.71
CA TYR A 47 -11.65 7.07 -0.70
C TYR A 47 -12.87 7.55 -1.51
N ASP A 48 -12.86 8.83 -1.90
CA ASP A 48 -13.89 9.52 -2.67
C ASP A 48 -13.72 9.39 -4.19
N HIS A 49 -12.53 9.02 -4.67
CA HIS A 49 -12.22 8.76 -6.08
C HIS A 49 -12.61 7.34 -6.56
N TYR A 50 -13.61 6.70 -5.96
CA TYR A 50 -14.03 5.34 -6.32
C TYR A 50 -14.65 5.25 -7.73
N SER A 51 -15.16 6.36 -8.27
CA SER A 51 -15.67 6.47 -9.64
C SER A 51 -14.60 6.73 -10.70
N GLU A 52 -13.40 7.14 -10.27
CA GLU A 52 -12.26 7.47 -11.14
C GLU A 52 -11.12 6.44 -11.03
N GLY A 53 -11.32 5.42 -10.20
CA GLY A 53 -10.39 4.31 -10.00
C GLY A 53 -10.28 3.42 -11.24
N ILE A 54 -9.10 2.82 -11.39
CA ILE A 54 -8.75 1.84 -12.43
C ILE A 54 -9.90 0.81 -12.55
N ILE A 55 -10.43 0.65 -13.76
CA ILE A 55 -11.51 -0.28 -14.07
C ILE A 55 -11.07 -1.69 -13.67
N TYR A 56 -11.65 -2.22 -12.60
CA TYR A 56 -11.79 -3.66 -12.47
C TYR A 56 -12.57 -4.13 -13.68
N SER A 57 -12.00 -5.06 -14.44
CA SER A 57 -12.70 -5.65 -15.58
C SER A 57 -14.11 -6.04 -15.13
N PRO A 58 -15.18 -5.56 -15.78
CA PRO A 58 -16.54 -5.97 -15.45
C PRO A 58 -16.76 -7.48 -15.65
N TYR A 59 -15.77 -8.18 -16.21
CA TYR A 59 -15.68 -9.63 -16.37
C TYR A 59 -14.55 -10.24 -15.52
N ASP A 60 -14.35 -9.78 -14.29
CA ASP A 60 -13.49 -10.50 -13.34
C ASP A 60 -14.15 -11.83 -12.96
N THR A 61 -13.95 -12.85 -13.81
CA THR A 61 -14.44 -14.22 -13.63
C THR A 61 -13.60 -15.01 -12.62
N GLY A 62 -12.66 -14.36 -11.93
CA GLY A 62 -11.63 -15.01 -11.11
C GLY A 62 -10.39 -15.44 -11.89
N ASP A 63 -10.40 -15.28 -13.22
CA ASP A 63 -9.26 -15.49 -14.09
C ASP A 63 -8.62 -14.15 -14.47
N PRO A 64 -7.33 -13.93 -14.16
CA PRO A 64 -6.67 -12.69 -14.50
C PRO A 64 -6.60 -12.53 -16.03
N ILE A 65 -6.97 -11.34 -16.51
CA ILE A 65 -6.81 -10.97 -17.92
C ILE A 65 -5.31 -11.02 -18.26
N ARG A 66 -4.94 -11.95 -19.16
CA ARG A 66 -3.54 -12.15 -19.58
C ARG A 66 -3.16 -11.34 -20.81
N GLU A 67 -4.16 -10.82 -21.53
CA GLU A 67 -4.00 -10.14 -22.81
C GLU A 67 -4.81 -8.84 -22.83
N MET A 68 -4.30 -7.82 -23.52
CA MET A 68 -4.99 -6.54 -23.59
C MET A 68 -6.33 -6.68 -24.32
N PRO A 69 -7.47 -6.29 -23.71
CA PRO A 69 -8.76 -6.37 -24.38
C PRO A 69 -8.80 -5.49 -25.64
N GLU A 70 -9.48 -5.94 -26.70
CA GLU A 70 -9.48 -5.25 -27.99
C GLU A 70 -10.05 -3.82 -27.88
N GLN A 71 -11.06 -3.60 -27.04
CA GLN A 71 -11.61 -2.26 -26.79
C GLN A 71 -10.61 -1.28 -26.15
N CYS A 72 -9.57 -1.77 -25.50
CA CYS A 72 -8.53 -0.96 -24.87
C CYS A 72 -7.36 -0.65 -25.82
N LYS A 73 -7.28 -1.34 -26.96
CA LYS A 73 -6.17 -1.21 -27.91
C LYS A 73 -6.14 0.18 -28.54
N GLY A 74 -4.97 0.81 -28.57
CA GLY A 74 -4.82 2.15 -29.13
C GLY A 74 -5.41 3.28 -28.26
N LYS A 75 -5.99 2.98 -27.10
CA LYS A 75 -6.60 4.00 -26.20
C LYS A 75 -5.64 4.57 -25.16
N MET A 76 -4.36 4.18 -25.21
CA MET A 76 -3.36 4.67 -24.26
C MET A 76 -2.98 6.12 -24.59
N LEU A 77 -3.05 7.01 -23.60
CA LEU A 77 -2.56 8.38 -23.72
C LEU A 77 -1.04 8.40 -23.54
N LEU A 78 -0.30 8.69 -24.61
CA LEU A 78 1.15 8.64 -24.65
C LEU A 78 1.76 10.04 -24.62
N ARG A 79 2.81 10.19 -23.80
CA ARG A 79 3.60 11.42 -23.74
C ARG A 79 4.59 11.46 -24.90
N GLN A 80 4.53 12.54 -25.67
CA GLN A 80 5.37 12.70 -26.86
C GLN A 80 6.79 13.19 -26.50
N LYS A 81 7.81 12.77 -27.28
CA LYS A 81 9.22 13.16 -27.07
C LYS A 81 9.43 14.68 -27.09
N ARG A 82 8.64 15.40 -27.89
CA ARG A 82 8.69 16.88 -28.03
C ARG A 82 7.75 17.61 -27.06
N GLY A 83 7.16 16.90 -26.10
CA GLY A 83 6.11 17.43 -25.22
C GLY A 83 4.71 17.25 -25.81
N GLY A 84 3.70 17.31 -24.93
CA GLY A 84 2.30 17.04 -25.28
C GLY A 84 1.87 15.59 -25.04
N TRP A 85 0.56 15.38 -25.15
CA TRP A 85 -0.11 14.11 -24.96
C TRP A 85 -0.93 13.79 -26.21
N LYS A 86 -0.87 12.56 -26.70
CA LYS A 86 -1.72 12.07 -27.79
C LYS A 86 -2.18 10.66 -27.48
N LEU A 87 -3.37 10.30 -27.94
CA LEU A 87 -3.81 8.90 -27.87
C LEU A 87 -2.99 8.07 -28.86
N GLN A 88 -2.71 6.81 -28.52
CA GLN A 88 -2.00 5.89 -29.40
C GLN A 88 -2.73 5.71 -30.74
N SER A 89 -4.06 5.77 -30.77
CA SER A 89 -4.88 5.73 -31.98
C SER A 89 -4.73 6.97 -32.89
N GLU A 90 -4.15 8.05 -32.37
CA GLU A 90 -3.92 9.32 -33.09
C GLU A 90 -2.45 9.46 -33.52
N MET A 91 -1.64 8.43 -33.27
CA MET A 91 -0.29 8.35 -33.81
C MET A 91 -0.39 7.71 -35.18
N GLU A 92 -0.03 8.46 -36.23
CA GLU A 92 0.23 7.91 -37.56
C GLU A 92 1.36 6.87 -37.45
N GLU A 93 1.25 5.74 -38.15
CA GLU A 93 2.29 4.68 -38.18
C GLU A 93 3.66 5.20 -38.65
#